data_AF-A0A1B6ETH6-F1
#
_entry.id   AF-A0A1B6ETH6-F1
#
_cell.length_a   1.000
_cell.length_b   1.000
_cell.length_c   1.000
_cell.angle_alpha   90.00
_cell.angle_beta   90.00
_cell.angle_gamma   90.00
#
_symmetry.space_group_name_H-M   'P 1'
#
loop_
_entity.id
_entity.type
_entity.pdbx_description
1 polymer ?
#
loop_
_entity_poly.entity_id
_entity_poly.type
_entity_poly.pdbx_seq_one_letter_code
_entity_poly.pdbx_strand_id
1 'polypeptide(L)'
;WLGDSQNIRANYEKIGEEMRPVILKKIVRGYPCSQNQSPFLFDISLSYKLKHIIMEYSNSKPTLVFCSTRKGVLQTGGVLVKEISYTFTPEQKMKLEKVAS
;
A
#
# COMPACT_ATOMS: atom_id res chain seq x y z
N TRP A 1 -24.16 -10.14 -23.93
CA TRP A 1 -24.54 -10.17 -25.36
C TRP A 1 -25.16 -8.83 -25.69
N LEU A 2 -24.41 -7.98 -26.38
CA LEU A 2 -24.88 -6.68 -26.86
C LEU A 2 -25.15 -6.87 -28.36
N GLY A 3 -26.41 -7.06 -28.71
CA GLY A 3 -26.88 -7.15 -30.09
C GLY A 3 -28.25 -6.49 -30.16
N ASP A 4 -28.49 -5.69 -31.18
CA ASP A 4 -29.81 -5.17 -31.50
C ASP A 4 -30.52 -6.07 -32.51
N SER A 5 -31.78 -5.78 -32.81
CA SER A 5 -32.58 -6.50 -33.81
C SER A 5 -32.03 -6.36 -35.24
N GLN A 6 -31.09 -5.44 -35.46
CA GLN A 6 -30.46 -5.17 -36.76
C GLN A 6 -29.18 -5.98 -36.98
N ASN A 7 -28.79 -6.81 -36.00
CA ASN A 7 -27.63 -7.70 -36.09
C ASN A 7 -26.31 -6.93 -36.30
N ILE A 8 -26.26 -5.66 -35.86
CA ILE A 8 -25.08 -4.81 -35.95
C ILE A 8 -24.09 -5.24 -34.87
N ARG A 9 -22.86 -5.55 -35.26
CA ARG A 9 -21.79 -5.89 -34.32
C ARG A 9 -21.43 -4.65 -33.50
N ALA A 10 -21.54 -4.74 -32.18
CA ALA A 10 -21.02 -3.72 -31.30
C ALA A 10 -19.49 -3.64 -31.42
N ASN A 11 -18.95 -2.41 -31.44
CA ASN A 11 -17.51 -2.19 -31.33
C ASN A 11 -17.05 -2.63 -29.93
N TYR A 12 -16.11 -3.57 -29.89
CA TYR A 12 -15.55 -4.09 -28.65
C TYR A 12 -14.10 -3.62 -28.53
N GLU A 13 -13.84 -2.79 -27.53
CA GLU A 13 -12.49 -2.37 -27.18
C GLU A 13 -12.12 -2.96 -25.82
N LYS A 14 -10.97 -3.65 -25.78
CA LYS A 14 -10.42 -4.19 -24.54
C LYS A 14 -9.28 -3.30 -24.06
N ILE A 15 -9.54 -2.54 -23.02
CA ILE A 15 -8.51 -1.70 -22.39
C ILE A 15 -7.69 -2.59 -21.45
N GLY A 16 -6.45 -2.89 -21.84
CA GLY A 16 -5.49 -3.61 -21.00
C GLY A 16 -4.81 -2.70 -19.98
N GLU A 17 -4.04 -3.31 -19.07
CA GLU A 17 -3.31 -2.59 -18.02
C GLU A 17 -2.20 -1.68 -18.59
N GLU A 18 -1.66 -2.04 -19.76
CA GLU A 18 -0.68 -1.28 -20.52
C GLU A 18 -1.21 0.06 -21.04
N MET A 19 -2.53 0.21 -21.15
CA MET A 19 -3.18 1.41 -21.63
C MET A 19 -3.47 2.43 -20.50
N ARG A 20 -3.03 2.16 -19.26
CA ARG A 20 -3.19 3.10 -18.15
C ARG A 20 -2.27 4.30 -18.34
N PRO A 21 -2.76 5.54 -18.13
CA PRO A 21 -1.91 6.74 -18.14
C PRO A 21 -0.76 6.68 -17.11
N VAL A 22 -1.00 5.98 -16.00
CA VAL A 22 0.01 5.70 -14.98
C VAL A 22 0.17 4.19 -14.87
N ILE A 23 1.29 3.69 -15.37
CA ILE A 23 1.61 2.25 -15.35
C ILE A 23 1.83 1.80 -13.90
N LEU A 24 1.11 0.75 -13.51
CA LEU A 24 1.18 0.19 -12.17
C LEU A 24 2.22 -0.94 -12.12
N LYS A 25 3.07 -0.92 -11.09
CA LYS A 25 3.96 -2.03 -10.76
C LYS A 25 3.30 -2.89 -9.69
N LYS A 26 2.89 -4.11 -10.03
CA LYS A 26 2.37 -5.09 -9.07
C LYS A 26 3.50 -5.96 -8.53
N ILE A 27 3.63 -6.01 -7.20
CA ILE A 27 4.62 -6.84 -6.51
C ILE A 27 3.87 -7.73 -5.52
N VAL A 28 4.15 -9.03 -5.55
CA VAL A 28 3.57 -10.00 -4.61
C VAL A 28 4.67 -10.52 -3.69
N ARG A 29 4.48 -10.36 -2.38
CA ARG A 29 5.37 -10.89 -1.35
C ARG A 29 4.64 -12.01 -0.61
N GLY A 30 5.14 -13.23 -0.74
CA GLY A 30 4.67 -14.37 0.04
C GLY A 30 5.35 -14.39 1.40
N TYR A 31 4.58 -14.65 2.45
CA TYR A 31 5.10 -14.85 3.80
C TYR A 31 4.69 -16.23 4.30
N PRO A 32 5.60 -16.98 4.96
CA PRO A 32 5.24 -18.27 5.53
C PRO A 32 4.21 -18.07 6.64
N CYS A 33 3.13 -18.84 6.59
CA CYS A 33 2.16 -18.98 7.67
C CYS A 33 2.28 -20.41 8.17
N SER A 34 2.68 -20.59 9.43
CA SER A 34 2.78 -21.94 9.98
C SER A 34 1.39 -22.54 10.19
N GLN A 35 1.28 -23.87 10.17
CA GLN A 35 -0.01 -24.57 10.32
C GLN A 35 -0.70 -24.25 11.66
N ASN A 36 0.06 -23.90 12.68
CA ASN A 36 -0.46 -23.57 14.02
C ASN A 36 -0.72 -22.06 14.21
N GLN A 37 -0.42 -21.23 13.22
CA GLN A 37 -0.63 -19.79 13.30
C GLN A 37 -2.04 -19.45 12.86
N SER A 38 -2.79 -18.75 13.72
CA SER A 38 -4.10 -18.25 13.34
C SER A 38 -3.96 -17.12 12.30
N PRO A 39 -4.96 -16.92 11.41
CA PRO A 39 -4.96 -15.81 10.48
C PRO A 39 -4.76 -14.44 11.15
N PHE A 40 -5.27 -14.28 12.39
CA PHE A 40 -5.08 -13.06 13.18
C PHE A 40 -3.62 -12.82 13.57
N LEU A 41 -2.93 -13.86 14.05
CA LEU A 41 -1.50 -13.76 14.38
C LEU A 41 -0.65 -13.58 13.12
N PHE A 42 -1.06 -14.16 12.00
CA PHE A 42 -0.42 -13.93 10.71
C PHE A 42 -0.51 -12.46 10.29
N ASP A 43 -1.70 -11.86 10.32
CA ASP A 43 -1.90 -10.42 10.02
C ASP A 43 -1.07 -9.51 10.92
N ILE A 44 -0.97 -9.82 12.21
CA ILE A 44 -0.10 -9.08 13.14
C ILE A 44 1.37 -9.20 12.70
N SER A 45 1.83 -10.39 12.33
CA SER A 45 3.21 -10.61 11.89
C SER A 45 3.56 -9.82 10.64
N LEU A 46 2.61 -9.62 9.73
CA LEU A 46 2.76 -8.79 8.53
C LEU A 46 2.91 -7.31 8.87
N SER A 47 2.28 -6.84 9.95
CA SER A 47 2.36 -5.43 10.36
C SER A 47 3.80 -4.99 10.67
N TYR A 48 4.60 -5.88 11.27
CA TYR A 48 6.03 -5.66 11.55
C TYR A 48 6.92 -5.69 10.30
N LYS A 49 6.39 -6.11 9.14
CA LYS A 49 7.12 -6.09 7.87
C LYS A 49 6.85 -4.82 7.06
N LEU A 50 5.79 -4.09 7.38
CA LEU A 50 5.32 -2.95 6.57
C LEU A 50 6.34 -1.84 6.45
N LYS A 51 7.07 -1.47 7.52
CA LYS A 51 8.08 -0.41 7.44
C LYS A 51 9.09 -0.67 6.31
N HIS A 52 9.63 -1.88 6.24
CA HIS A 52 10.58 -2.25 5.19
C HIS A 52 9.95 -2.16 3.80
N ILE A 53 8.73 -2.70 3.63
CA ILE A 53 8.01 -2.68 2.34
C ILE A 53 7.75 -1.23 1.88
N ILE A 54 7.32 -0.36 2.80
CA ILE A 54 7.07 1.05 2.51
C ILE A 54 8.37 1.72 2.10
N MET A 55 9.47 1.52 2.84
CA MET A 55 10.77 2.11 2.48
C MET A 55 11.28 1.60 1.12
N GLU A 56 11.08 0.32 0.82
CA GLU A 56 11.54 -0.30 -0.43
C GLU A 56 10.78 0.19 -1.67
N TYR A 57 9.47 0.48 -1.55
CA TYR A 57 8.62 0.76 -2.72
C TYR A 57 7.99 2.15 -2.79
N SER A 58 7.88 2.87 -1.67
CA SER A 58 7.22 4.18 -1.67
C SER A 58 8.06 5.26 -2.34
N ASN A 59 9.39 5.12 -2.38
CA ASN A 59 10.32 6.19 -2.77
C ASN A 59 10.04 7.50 -2.02
N SER A 60 9.78 7.40 -0.71
CA SER A 60 9.42 8.54 0.15
C SER A 60 8.15 9.29 -0.27
N LYS A 61 7.24 8.63 -1.00
CA LYS A 61 5.92 9.17 -1.36
C LYS A 61 4.83 8.69 -0.39
N PRO A 62 3.69 9.40 -0.30
CA PRO A 62 2.56 8.96 0.52
C PRO A 62 2.13 7.53 0.17
N THR A 63 1.89 6.71 1.20
CA THR A 63 1.55 5.29 1.05
C THR A 63 0.22 4.99 1.74
N LEU A 64 -0.69 4.33 1.02
CA LEU A 64 -1.95 3.83 1.56
C LEU A 64 -1.82 2.34 1.90
N VAL A 65 -2.12 1.99 3.14
CA VAL A 65 -2.08 0.60 3.64
C VAL A 65 -3.49 0.13 3.97
N PHE A 66 -3.93 -0.96 3.34
CA PHE A 66 -5.17 -1.64 3.68
C PHE A 66 -4.92 -2.75 4.69
N CYS A 67 -5.72 -2.80 5.75
CA CYS A 67 -5.70 -3.88 6.74
C CYS A 67 -7.04 -4.62 6.73
N SER A 68 -7.05 -5.91 7.07
CA SER A 68 -8.23 -6.79 6.98
C SER A 68 -9.38 -6.40 7.90
N THR A 69 -9.13 -5.68 9.01
CA THR A 69 -10.14 -5.31 10.00
C THR A 69 -9.91 -3.92 10.59
N ARG A 70 -10.97 -3.30 11.13
CA ARG A 70 -10.87 -2.01 11.87
C ARG A 70 -9.86 -2.06 13.01
N LYS A 71 -9.83 -3.18 13.78
CA LYS A 71 -8.85 -3.35 14.87
C LYS A 71 -7.44 -3.52 14.33
N GLY A 72 -7.27 -4.24 13.22
CA GLY A 72 -6.00 -4.38 12.52
C GLY A 72 -5.39 -3.03 12.16
N VAL A 73 -6.18 -2.11 11.59
CA VAL A 73 -5.71 -0.74 11.26
C VAL A 73 -5.12 -0.04 12.49
N LEU A 74 -5.81 -0.05 13.63
CA LEU A 74 -5.35 0.60 14.86
C LEU A 74 -4.04 -0.02 15.37
N GLN A 75 -3.95 -1.36 15.34
CA GLN A 75 -2.75 -2.08 15.77
C GLN A 75 -1.56 -1.81 14.84
N THR A 76 -1.77 -1.92 13.53
CA THR A 76 -0.74 -1.65 12.51
C THR A 76 -0.23 -0.22 12.58
N GLY A 77 -1.12 0.77 12.75
CA GLY A 77 -0.74 2.16 12.97
C GLY A 77 0.13 2.32 14.22
N GLY A 78 -0.25 1.66 15.32
CA GLY A 78 0.54 1.65 16.55
C GLY A 78 1.92 1.01 16.40
N VAL A 79 2.07 -0.03 15.59
CA VAL A 79 3.37 -0.64 15.26
C VAL A 79 4.22 0.33 14.44
N LEU A 80 3.66 0.91 13.37
CA LEU A 80 4.39 1.82 12.50
C LEU A 80 4.90 3.06 13.25
N VAL A 81 4.07 3.68 14.10
CA VAL A 81 4.49 4.85 14.90
C VAL A 81 5.69 4.54 15.78
N LYS A 82 5.78 3.34 16.35
CA LYS A 82 6.92 2.94 17.19
C LYS A 82 8.19 2.70 16.38
N GLU A 83 8.05 2.28 15.13
CA GLU A 83 9.20 1.97 14.27
C GLU A 83 9.68 3.17 13.44
N ILE A 84 8.88 4.23 13.30
CA ILE A 84 9.27 5.46 12.59
C ILE A 84 10.30 6.22 13.43
N SER A 85 11.56 6.20 12.98
CA SER A 85 12.58 7.15 13.42
C SER A 85 12.53 8.36 12.47
N TYR A 86 11.95 9.47 12.91
CA TYR A 86 12.03 10.72 12.16
C TYR A 86 13.50 11.14 12.08
N THR A 87 14.10 11.01 10.90
CA THR A 87 15.38 11.65 10.60
C THR A 87 15.06 12.78 9.64
N PHE A 88 14.77 13.96 10.19
CA PHE A 88 14.66 15.16 9.36
C PHE A 88 16.00 15.40 8.69
N THR A 89 15.99 15.77 7.41
CA THR A 89 17.22 16.32 6.85
C THR A 89 17.60 17.58 7.63
N PRO A 90 18.88 17.93 7.72
CA PRO A 90 19.31 19.15 8.40
C PRO A 90 18.52 20.38 7.93
N GLU A 91 18.20 20.48 6.63
CA GLU A 91 17.41 21.60 6.08
C GLU A 91 15.96 21.59 6.56
N GLN A 92 15.33 20.41 6.64
CA GLN A 92 13.96 20.28 7.15
C GLN A 92 13.88 20.67 8.62
N LYS A 93 14.87 20.25 9.42
CA LYS A 93 14.95 20.56 10.84
C LYS A 93 15.13 22.08 11.07
N MET A 94 16.02 22.71 10.29
CA MET A 94 16.23 24.16 10.35
C MET A 94 14.98 24.97 9.95
N LYS A 95 14.21 24.50 8.96
CA LYS A 95 12.93 25.13 8.60
C LYS A 95 11.89 25.00 9.70
N LEU A 96 11.80 23.85 10.36
CA LEU A 96 10.91 23.64 11.51
C LEU A 96 11.27 24.55 12.69
N GLU A 97 12.56 24.68 13.01
CA GLU A 97 13.04 25.55 14.08
C GLU A 97 12.74 27.04 13.81
N LYS A 98 12.90 27.49 12.55
CA LYS A 98 12.53 28.86 12.14
C LYS A 98 11.04 29.19 12.21
N VAL A 99 10.17 28.19 12.13
CA VAL A 99 8.71 28.39 12.21
C VAL A 99 8.22 28.29 13.66
N ALA A 100 8.98 27.60 14.53
CA ALA A 100 8.70 27.48 15.95
C ALA A 100 9.23 28.67 16.79
N SER A 101 10.05 29.55 16.20
CA SER A 101 10.53 30.82 16.78
C SER A 101 9.63 31.98 16.38
#